data_AF-A0A6N4WYP8-F1
#
_entry.id   AF-A0A6N4WYP8-F1
#
_cell.length_a   1.000
_cell.length_b   1.000
_cell.length_c   1.000
_cell.angle_alpha   90.00
_cell.angle_beta   90.00
_cell.angle_gamma   90.00
#
_symmetry.space_group_name_H-M   'P 1'
#
loop_
_entity.id
_entity.type
_entity.pdbx_description
1 polymer ?
#
loop_
_entity_poly.entity_id
_entity_poly.type
_entity_poly.pdbx_seq_one_letter_code
_entity_poly.pdbx_strand_id
1 'polypeptide(L)'
;MNKEEKQIAAAYDKGDLKLETPSSELLDMLATAGENTFKKDKRINIRLSSHDLVGIQRKAVQKGIPYQALISGLIHQYVEGDIQEKQA
;
A
#
# COMPACT_ATOMS: atom_id res chain seq x y z
N MET A 1 11.78 13.76 12.04
CA MET A 1 11.77 14.63 10.86
C MET A 1 13.16 14.66 10.26
N ASN A 2 13.32 13.96 9.15
CA ASN A 2 14.58 13.91 8.40
C ASN A 2 14.87 15.27 7.74
N LYS A 3 16.14 15.50 7.37
CA LYS A 3 16.56 16.79 6.78
C LYS A 3 15.77 17.16 5.53
N GLU A 4 15.40 16.16 4.73
CA GLU A 4 14.61 16.32 3.51
C GLU A 4 13.17 16.78 3.81
N GLU A 5 12.50 16.15 4.77
CA GLU A 5 11.15 16.54 5.18
C GLU A 5 11.10 18.00 5.68
N LYS A 6 12.12 18.44 6.42
CA LYS A 6 12.21 19.83 6.89
C LYS A 6 12.45 20.83 5.75
N GLN A 7 13.20 20.45 4.72
CA GLN A 7 13.43 21.30 3.57
C GLN A 7 12.17 21.45 2.71
N ILE A 8 11.42 20.37 2.52
CA ILE A 8 10.14 20.40 1.80
C ILE A 8 9.12 21.25 2.55
N ALA A 9 9.01 21.08 3.88
CA ALA A 9 8.11 21.89 4.70
C ALA A 9 8.47 23.39 4.63
N ALA A 10 9.75 23.73 4.74
CA ALA A 10 10.21 25.11 4.64
C ALA A 10 10.00 25.73 3.25
N ALA A 11 10.09 24.95 2.17
CA ALA A 11 9.82 25.41 0.81
C ALA A 11 8.31 25.57 0.54
N TYR A 12 7.47 24.75 1.17
CA TYR A 12 6.01 24.88 1.15
C TYR A 12 5.54 26.13 1.90
N ASP A 13 6.03 26.36 3.12
CA ASP A 13 5.70 27.54 3.93
C ASP A 13 6.16 28.85 3.28
N LYS A 14 7.24 28.81 2.48
CA LYS A 14 7.74 29.96 1.71
C LYS A 14 6.98 30.22 0.40
N GLY A 15 6.10 29.32 -0.02
CA GLY A 15 5.36 29.45 -1.29
C GLY A 15 6.20 29.24 -2.55
N ASP A 16 7.41 28.72 -2.43
CA ASP A 16 8.35 28.48 -3.54
C ASP A 16 8.00 27.22 -4.37
N LEU A 17 7.10 26.38 -3.85
CA LEU A 17 6.60 25.21 -4.56
C LEU A 17 5.54 25.64 -5.58
N LYS A 18 5.91 25.56 -6.87
CA LYS A 18 4.95 25.61 -7.97
C LYS A 18 4.12 24.34 -7.97
N LEU A 19 2.95 24.40 -7.34
CA LEU A 19 1.94 23.36 -7.42
C LEU A 19 1.36 23.38 -8.83
N GLU A 20 1.71 22.40 -9.66
CA GLU A 20 0.93 22.15 -10.88
C GLU A 20 -0.39 21.49 -10.46
N THR A 21 -1.51 22.09 -10.86
CA THR A 21 -2.81 21.42 -10.75
C THR A 21 -2.78 20.21 -11.68
N PRO A 22 -2.90 18.98 -11.16
CA PRO A 22 -2.85 17.80 -12.00
C PRO A 22 -3.95 17.87 -13.06
N SER A 23 -3.61 17.56 -14.31
CA SER A 23 -4.58 17.48 -15.41
C SER A 23 -5.69 16.49 -15.04
N SER A 24 -6.93 16.78 -15.45
CA SER A 24 -8.06 15.84 -15.30
C SER A 24 -7.72 14.45 -15.83
N GLU A 25 -6.97 14.37 -16.93
CA GLU A 25 -6.52 13.11 -17.54
C GLU A 25 -5.55 12.34 -16.65
N LEU A 26 -4.67 13.02 -15.92
CA LEU A 26 -3.73 12.39 -14.99
C LEU A 26 -4.48 11.84 -13.77
N LEU A 27 -5.45 12.61 -13.25
CA LEU A 27 -6.30 12.16 -12.15
C LEU A 27 -7.14 10.93 -12.55
N ASP A 28 -7.73 10.95 -13.74
CA ASP A 28 -8.52 9.82 -14.27
C ASP A 28 -7.63 8.59 -14.53
N MET A 29 -6.42 8.78 -15.06
CA MET A 29 -5.46 7.69 -15.26
C MET A 29 -5.03 7.06 -13.92
N LEU A 30 -4.72 7.88 -12.90
CA LEU A 30 -4.34 7.41 -11.58
C LEU A 30 -5.49 6.70 -10.87
N ALA A 31 -6.71 7.23 -10.99
CA ALA A 31 -7.92 6.60 -10.47
C ALA A 31 -8.16 5.23 -11.12
N THR A 32 -8.07 5.18 -12.45
CA THR A 32 -8.25 3.94 -13.23
C THR A 32 -7.16 2.92 -12.92
N ALA A 33 -5.91 3.35 -12.76
CA ALA A 33 -4.80 2.49 -12.35
C ALA A 33 -5.05 1.90 -10.96
N GLY A 34 -5.49 2.73 -9.99
CA GLY A 34 -5.88 2.26 -8.67
C GLY A 34 -7.00 1.23 -8.73
N GLU A 35 -8.11 1.55 -9.42
CA GLU A 35 -9.24 0.63 -9.55
C GLU A 35 -8.86 -0.72 -10.16
N ASN A 36 -8.02 -0.71 -11.21
CA ASN A 36 -7.59 -1.94 -11.87
C ASN A 36 -6.64 -2.77 -11.01
N THR A 37 -5.73 -2.13 -10.27
CA THR A 37 -4.80 -2.83 -9.36
C THR A 37 -5.51 -3.45 -8.17
N PHE A 38 -6.57 -2.81 -7.65
CA PHE A 38 -7.34 -3.35 -6.52
C PHE A 38 -8.43 -4.36 -6.93
N LYS A 39 -8.68 -4.54 -8.24
CA LYS A 39 -9.75 -5.42 -8.72
C LYS A 39 -9.39 -6.89 -8.51
N LYS A 40 -10.06 -7.51 -7.54
CA LYS A 40 -9.91 -8.95 -7.24
C LYS A 40 -10.77 -9.79 -8.21
N ASP A 41 -10.23 -10.11 -9.37
CA ASP A 41 -10.92 -10.86 -10.44
C ASP A 41 -10.79 -12.40 -10.30
N LYS A 42 -9.81 -12.90 -9.53
CA LYS A 42 -9.53 -14.32 -9.35
C LYS A 42 -9.71 -14.78 -7.90
N ARG A 43 -10.27 -16.00 -7.72
CA ARG A 43 -10.42 -16.66 -6.42
C ARG A 43 -9.44 -17.81 -6.29
N ILE A 44 -8.80 -17.93 -5.13
CA ILE A 44 -7.89 -19.02 -4.78
C ILE A 44 -8.27 -19.59 -3.41
N ASN A 45 -7.99 -20.88 -3.19
CA ASN A 45 -8.13 -21.53 -1.89
C ASN A 45 -6.74 -21.89 -1.35
N ILE A 46 -6.42 -21.44 -0.14
CA ILE A 46 -5.12 -21.70 0.51
C ILE A 46 -5.37 -22.41 1.83
N ARG A 47 -4.57 -23.45 2.12
CA ARG A 47 -4.53 -24.10 3.44
C ARG A 47 -3.46 -23.43 4.30
N LEU A 48 -3.79 -23.13 5.54
CA LEU A 48 -2.89 -22.55 6.54
C LEU A 48 -2.95 -23.38 7.81
N SER A 49 -1.87 -23.38 8.59
CA SER A 49 -1.91 -23.94 9.94
C SER A 49 -2.82 -23.09 10.83
N SER A 50 -3.41 -23.70 11.86
CA SER A 50 -4.24 -22.96 12.83
C SER A 50 -3.44 -21.87 13.54
N HIS A 51 -2.17 -22.14 13.84
CA HIS A 51 -1.26 -21.18 14.46
C HIS A 51 -1.09 -19.94 13.57
N ASP A 52 -0.84 -20.12 12.28
CA ASP A 52 -0.60 -19.01 11.36
C ASP A 52 -1.86 -18.19 11.12
N LEU A 53 -3.02 -18.85 10.98
CA LEU A 53 -4.30 -18.17 10.81
C LEU A 53 -4.61 -17.26 12.00
N VAL A 54 -4.39 -17.74 13.24
CA VAL A 54 -4.55 -16.93 14.45
C VAL A 54 -3.56 -15.76 14.48
N GLY A 55 -2.31 -16.00 14.09
CA GLY A 55 -1.29 -14.95 13.98
C GLY A 55 -1.69 -13.84 13.00
N ILE A 56 -2.18 -14.22 11.82
CA ILE A 56 -2.65 -13.27 10.79
C ILE A 56 -3.86 -12.48 11.32
N GLN A 57 -4.84 -13.14 11.92
CA GLN A 57 -6.02 -12.47 12.49
C GLN A 57 -5.63 -11.43 13.54
N ARG A 58 -4.71 -11.76 14.45
CA ARG A 58 -4.20 -10.81 15.45
C ARG A 58 -3.55 -9.59 14.80
N LYS A 59 -2.68 -9.78 13.81
CA LYS A 59 -2.03 -8.67 13.08
C LYS A 59 -3.04 -7.81 12.31
N ALA A 60 -4.07 -8.42 11.76
CA ALA A 60 -5.12 -7.71 11.01
C ALA A 60 -5.94 -6.80 11.94
N VAL A 61 -6.33 -7.31 13.11
CA VAL A 61 -7.03 -6.53 14.15
C VAL A 61 -6.17 -5.34 14.61
N GLN A 62 -4.88 -5.56 14.86
CA GLN A 62 -3.95 -4.47 15.23
C GLN A 62 -3.86 -3.37 14.16
N LYS A 63 -3.97 -3.74 12.88
CA LYS A 63 -3.99 -2.82 11.75
C LYS A 63 -5.39 -2.25 11.44
N GLY A 64 -6.43 -2.68 12.15
CA GLY A 64 -7.82 -2.26 11.92
C GLY A 64 -8.41 -2.72 10.58
N ILE A 65 -7.87 -3.79 9.98
CA ILE A 65 -8.32 -4.30 8.68
C ILE A 65 -8.78 -5.76 8.76
N PRO A 66 -9.65 -6.24 7.85
CA PRO A 66 -9.99 -7.65 7.75
C PRO A 66 -8.76 -8.51 7.45
N TYR A 67 -8.69 -9.71 8.02
CA TYR A 67 -7.54 -10.61 7.81
C TYR A 67 -7.38 -11.04 6.34
N GLN A 68 -8.47 -11.14 5.59
CA GLN A 68 -8.42 -11.39 4.14
C GLN A 68 -7.79 -10.22 3.38
N ALA A 69 -8.05 -8.98 3.82
CA ALA A 69 -7.45 -7.80 3.21
C ALA A 69 -5.94 -7.74 3.49
N LEU A 70 -5.54 -8.10 4.72
CA LEU A 70 -4.12 -8.24 5.08
C LEU A 70 -3.42 -9.30 4.21
N ILE A 71 -4.01 -10.50 4.07
CA ILE A 71 -3.44 -11.56 3.22
C ILE A 71 -3.31 -11.09 1.77
N SER A 72 -4.36 -10.47 1.22
CA SER A 72 -4.35 -9.93 -0.14
C SER A 72 -3.27 -8.87 -0.34
N GLY A 73 -3.10 -7.97 0.63
CA GLY A 73 -2.07 -6.92 0.58
C GLY A 73 -0.66 -7.48 0.67
N LEU A 74 -0.43 -8.50 1.52
CA LEU A 74 0.87 -9.15 1.62
C LEU A 74 1.26 -9.85 0.31
N ILE A 75 0.32 -10.53 -0.36
CA ILE A 75 0.57 -11.16 -1.67
C ILE A 75 0.92 -10.08 -2.70
N HIS A 76 0.18 -8.98 -2.73
CA HIS A 76 0.44 -7.87 -3.65
C HIS A 76 1.83 -7.25 -3.42
N GLN A 77 2.14 -6.87 -2.18
CA GLN A 77 3.44 -6.31 -1.79
C GLN A 77 4.61 -7.26 -2.07
N TYR A 78 4.39 -8.57 -1.91
CA TYR A 78 5.39 -9.57 -2.27
C TYR A 78 5.64 -9.64 -3.78
N VAL A 79 4.58 -9.58 -4.60
CA VAL A 79 4.69 -9.61 -6.07
C VAL A 79 5.29 -8.30 -6.62
N GLU A 80 4.99 -7.16 -6.01
CA GLU A 80 5.53 -5.86 -6.40
C GLU A 80 6.98 -5.63 -5.94
N GLY A 81 7.49 -6.49 -5.04
CA GLY A 81 8.88 -6.43 -4.56
C GLY A 81 9.09 -5.54 -3.33
N ASP A 82 8.02 -4.99 -2.75
CA ASP A 82 8.05 -4.21 -1.50
C ASP A 82 8.45 -5.05 -0.29
N ILE A 83 8.27 -6.38 -0.37
CA ILE A 83 8.69 -7.34 0.63
C ILE A 83 9.81 -8.20 0.04
N GLN A 84 11.05 -7.96 0.45
CA GLN A 84 12.17 -8.86 0.13
C GLN A 84 12.24 -9.97 1.18
N GLU A 85 12.28 -11.23 0.72
CA GLU A 85 12.71 -12.34 1.56
C GLU A 85 14.15 -12.08 2.00
N LYS A 86 14.37 -12.00 3.31
CA LYS A 86 15.74 -12.08 3.83
C LYS A 86 16.24 -13.49 3.55
N GLN A 87 16.98 -13.65 2.45
CA GLN A 87 17.77 -14.84 2.25
C GLN A 87 18.78 -14.93 3.40
N ALA A 88 18.70 -16.04 4.14
CA ALA A 88 19.66 -16.40 5.17
C ALA A 88 20.91 -17.01 4.53
#